data_AF-A0A953X089-F1
#
_entry.id   AF-A0A953X089-F1
#
_cell.length_a   1.000
_cell.length_b   1.000
_cell.length_c   1.000
_cell.angle_alpha   90.00
_cell.angle_beta   90.00
_cell.angle_gamma   90.00
#
_symmetry.space_group_name_H-M   'P 1'
#
loop_
_entity.id
_entity.type
_entity.pdbx_description
1 polymer ?
#
loop_
_entity_poly.entity_id
_entity_poly.type
_entity_poly.pdbx_seq_one_letter_code
_entity_poly.pdbx_strand_id
1 'polypeptide(L)'
;MPKTLLEALLYPVMGPFRDNEYPAPALQDFQLGLAYAGLCIAGWMLARRRLADMPRPLAIVAAGSLGVLVPWLVLFGIGRYALGVWMLGPLLLVGGLFTLRPDWTRASRAMAWLGGLAPVCLICGLSVHVRRVPLAHPLGAYVSADLPEEIDFENALVLFTGPYPSTFLAPQLPPSAKTAFLFPAAWTDEAIAGLYPLARERIDLAEGPVIAVINTRSDSGLLIGGLHDHYGLAVDETDCRPIPNNMESLDVDWIACPAAKGGA
;
A
#
# COMPACT_ATOMS: atom_id res chain seq x y z
N MET A 1 4.02 -15.28 -7.98
CA MET A 1 3.13 -15.99 -7.02
C MET A 1 3.75 -17.30 -6.49
N PRO A 2 3.52 -17.69 -5.21
CA PRO A 2 4.09 -18.91 -4.61
C PRO A 2 3.59 -20.18 -5.32
N LYS A 3 4.51 -21.10 -5.65
CA LYS A 3 4.23 -22.30 -6.45
C LYS A 3 4.02 -23.56 -5.60
N THR A 4 4.33 -23.49 -4.30
CA THR A 4 4.21 -24.62 -3.37
C THR A 4 3.62 -24.17 -2.04
N LEU A 5 3.06 -25.12 -1.26
CA LEU A 5 2.54 -24.86 0.08
C LEU A 5 3.64 -24.33 1.02
N LEU A 6 4.85 -24.88 0.92
CA LEU A 6 6.00 -24.42 1.70
C LEU A 6 6.39 -23.00 1.33
N GLU A 7 6.40 -22.69 0.03
CA GLU A 7 6.65 -21.33 -0.43
C GLU A 7 5.56 -20.37 0.05
N ALA A 8 4.27 -20.76 0.01
CA ALA A 8 3.17 -19.95 0.51
C ALA A 8 3.27 -19.68 2.03
N LEU A 9 3.70 -20.67 2.81
CA LEU A 9 3.90 -20.54 4.27
C LEU A 9 5.11 -19.68 4.62
N LEU A 10 6.20 -19.78 3.86
CA LEU A 10 7.44 -19.02 4.07
C LEU A 10 7.42 -17.65 3.38
N TYR A 11 6.49 -17.43 2.44
CA TYR A 11 6.37 -16.20 1.67
C TYR A 11 6.38 -14.94 2.54
N PRO A 12 5.64 -14.86 3.66
CA PRO A 12 5.63 -13.66 4.49
C PRO A 12 6.93 -13.40 5.25
N VAL A 13 7.75 -14.44 5.46
CA VAL A 13 9.07 -14.34 6.13
C VAL A 13 10.16 -14.00 5.13
N MET A 14 10.06 -14.52 3.91
CA MET A 14 11.04 -14.32 2.85
C MET A 14 10.78 -13.05 2.02
N GLY A 15 9.53 -12.59 1.95
CA GLY A 15 9.09 -11.41 1.22
C GLY A 15 9.93 -10.16 1.45
N PRO A 16 10.28 -9.78 2.70
CA PRO A 16 11.12 -8.62 3.00
C PRO A 16 12.54 -8.67 2.41
N PHE A 17 12.99 -9.86 1.97
CA PHE A 17 14.35 -10.13 1.46
C PHE A 17 14.36 -10.55 -0.01
N ARG A 18 13.20 -10.61 -0.69
CA ARG A 18 13.15 -10.84 -2.13
C ARG A 18 13.31 -9.50 -2.83
N ASP A 19 14.13 -9.47 -3.89
CA ASP A 19 14.12 -8.35 -4.83
C ASP A 19 12.71 -8.31 -5.46
N ASN A 20 11.96 -7.26 -5.11
CA ASN A 20 10.50 -7.29 -5.16
C ASN A 20 9.93 -7.25 -6.59
N GLU A 21 8.80 -7.96 -6.78
CA GLU A 21 7.81 -7.78 -7.87
C GLU A 21 7.07 -6.41 -7.77
N TYR A 22 7.34 -5.62 -6.72
CA TYR A 22 6.78 -4.30 -6.45
C TYR A 22 7.88 -3.31 -6.02
N PRO A 23 7.88 -2.03 -6.42
CA PRO A 23 8.89 -1.04 -6.06
C PRO A 23 8.71 -0.58 -4.61
N ALA A 24 8.96 -1.46 -3.65
CA ALA A 24 9.03 -1.17 -2.23
C ALA A 24 10.49 -1.28 -1.79
N PRO A 25 11.05 -0.29 -1.05
CA PRO A 25 12.38 -0.39 -0.48
C PRO A 25 12.55 -1.66 0.35
N ALA A 26 13.73 -2.28 0.24
CA ALA A 26 14.12 -3.41 1.09
C ALA A 26 13.86 -3.08 2.56
N LEU A 27 13.41 -4.08 3.34
CA LEU A 27 13.03 -3.96 4.76
C LEU A 27 11.71 -3.22 5.05
N GLN A 28 10.96 -2.72 4.05
CA GLN A 28 9.64 -2.14 4.32
C GLN A 28 8.67 -3.16 4.94
N ASP A 29 8.79 -4.44 4.57
CA ASP A 29 7.98 -5.53 5.12
C ASP A 29 8.63 -6.24 6.32
N PHE A 30 9.79 -5.78 6.80
CA PHE A 30 10.56 -6.49 7.84
C PHE A 30 9.73 -6.70 9.12
N GLN A 31 8.96 -5.69 9.51
CA GLN A 31 8.01 -5.70 10.63
C GLN A 31 7.01 -6.86 10.53
N LEU A 32 6.55 -7.17 9.31
CA LEU A 32 5.67 -8.30 9.06
C LEU A 32 6.39 -9.61 9.37
N GLY A 33 7.61 -9.78 8.86
CA GLY A 33 8.45 -10.94 9.16
C GLY A 33 8.65 -11.14 10.66
N LEU A 34 8.86 -10.07 11.43
CA LEU A 34 8.95 -10.13 12.89
C LEU A 34 7.62 -10.58 13.52
N ALA A 35 6.49 -10.06 13.04
CA ALA A 35 5.16 -10.49 13.50
C ALA A 35 4.96 -11.99 13.26
N TYR A 36 5.30 -12.50 12.07
CA TYR A 36 5.21 -13.93 11.75
C TYR A 36 6.11 -14.77 12.67
N ALA A 37 7.36 -14.36 12.89
CA ALA A 37 8.26 -15.06 13.81
C ALA A 37 7.72 -15.11 15.24
N GLY A 38 7.19 -13.99 15.75
CA GLY A 38 6.53 -13.92 17.06
C GLY A 38 5.32 -14.84 17.15
N LEU A 39 4.49 -14.89 16.11
CA LEU A 39 3.33 -15.79 16.02
C LEU A 39 3.75 -17.26 15.94
N CYS A 40 4.85 -17.60 15.26
CA CYS A 40 5.40 -18.95 15.26
C CYS A 40 5.86 -19.38 16.65
N ILE A 41 6.50 -18.49 17.42
CA ILE A 41 6.86 -18.77 18.82
C ILE A 41 5.60 -19.03 19.65
N ALA A 42 4.57 -18.19 19.50
CA ALA A 42 3.30 -18.37 20.20
C ALA A 42 2.61 -19.70 19.82
N GLY A 43 2.59 -20.06 18.54
CA GLY A 43 2.07 -21.33 18.04
C GLY A 43 2.87 -22.53 18.54
N TRP A 44 4.20 -22.43 18.63
CA TRP A 44 5.05 -23.47 19.22
C TRP A 44 4.76 -23.65 20.72
N MET A 45 4.58 -22.57 21.47
CA MET A 45 4.17 -22.65 22.87
C MET A 45 2.80 -23.32 23.03
N LEU A 46 1.85 -23.02 22.14
CA LEU A 46 0.55 -23.69 22.10
C LEU A 46 0.69 -25.19 21.84
N ALA A 47 1.47 -25.58 20.83
CA ALA A 47 1.72 -26.98 20.50
C ALA A 47 2.39 -27.75 21.66
N ARG A 48 3.23 -27.09 22.44
CA ARG A 48 3.87 -27.62 23.66
C ARG A 48 2.97 -27.56 24.90
N ARG A 49 1.72 -27.09 24.79
CA ARG A 49 0.79 -26.85 25.90
C ARG A 49 1.35 -25.91 26.98
N ARG A 50 2.21 -24.98 26.59
CA ARG A 50 2.84 -23.95 27.44
C ARG A 50 2.18 -22.58 27.33
N LEU A 51 0.93 -22.53 26.86
CA LEU A 51 0.23 -21.25 26.74
C LEU A 51 0.03 -20.56 28.11
N ALA A 52 -0.11 -21.34 29.18
CA ALA A 52 -0.22 -20.83 30.53
C ALA A 52 1.03 -20.05 30.98
N ASP A 53 2.18 -20.34 30.39
CA ASP A 53 3.45 -19.65 30.66
C ASP A 53 3.57 -18.33 29.87
N MET A 54 2.66 -18.09 28.92
CA MET A 54 2.64 -16.86 28.14
C MET A 54 2.03 -15.72 28.95
N PRO A 55 2.70 -14.56 29.03
CA PRO A 55 2.10 -13.36 29.62
C PRO A 55 0.78 -13.01 28.91
N ARG A 56 -0.28 -12.81 29.69
CA ARG A 56 -1.61 -12.46 29.18
C ARG A 56 -1.60 -11.32 28.13
N PRO A 57 -0.82 -10.23 28.28
CA PRO A 57 -0.74 -9.20 27.25
C PRO A 57 -0.21 -9.71 25.91
N LEU A 58 0.81 -10.59 25.93
CA LEU A 58 1.38 -11.17 24.72
C LEU A 58 0.37 -12.09 24.03
N ALA A 59 -0.39 -12.87 24.79
CA ALA A 59 -1.46 -13.72 24.25
C ALA A 59 -2.58 -12.90 23.59
N ILE A 60 -2.96 -11.77 24.20
CA ILE A 60 -3.97 -10.86 23.63
C ILE A 60 -3.46 -10.23 22.33
N VAL A 61 -2.21 -9.73 22.31
CA VAL A 61 -1.62 -9.14 21.10
C VAL A 61 -1.51 -10.20 20.00
N ALA A 62 -1.07 -11.41 20.31
CA ALA A 62 -0.98 -12.51 19.34
C ALA A 62 -2.35 -12.90 18.77
N ALA A 63 -3.36 -13.06 19.63
CA ALA A 63 -4.73 -13.37 19.20
C ALA A 63 -5.32 -12.24 18.35
N GLY A 64 -5.15 -10.98 18.75
CA GLY A 64 -5.60 -9.82 17.99
C GLY A 64 -4.90 -9.71 16.63
N SER A 65 -3.58 -9.92 16.58
CA SER A 65 -2.82 -9.94 15.33
C SER A 65 -3.28 -11.07 14.39
N LEU A 66 -3.55 -12.27 14.90
CA LEU A 66 -4.13 -13.35 14.09
C LEU A 66 -5.53 -13.01 13.59
N GLY A 67 -6.38 -12.44 14.46
CA GLY A 67 -7.73 -11.99 14.11
C GLY A 67 -7.75 -10.91 13.03
N VAL A 68 -6.67 -10.15 12.86
CA VAL A 68 -6.51 -9.18 11.77
C VAL A 68 -5.85 -9.81 10.55
N LEU A 69 -4.77 -10.57 10.72
CA LEU A 69 -4.00 -11.18 9.62
C LEU A 69 -4.82 -12.16 8.81
N VAL A 70 -5.62 -13.02 9.45
CA VAL A 70 -6.38 -14.05 8.74
C VAL A 70 -7.42 -13.41 7.80
N PRO A 71 -8.30 -12.49 8.24
CA PRO A 71 -9.17 -11.76 7.32
C PRO A 71 -8.40 -10.92 6.30
N TRP A 72 -7.30 -10.27 6.68
CA TRP A 72 -6.51 -9.44 5.76
C TRP A 72 -5.90 -10.24 4.60
N LEU A 73 -5.37 -11.44 4.88
CA LEU A 73 -4.85 -12.37 3.88
C LEU A 73 -5.93 -12.84 2.91
N VAL A 74 -7.16 -13.02 3.39
CA VAL A 74 -8.30 -13.48 2.57
C VAL A 74 -8.85 -12.35 1.68
N LEU A 75 -8.87 -11.11 2.18
CA LEU A 75 -9.58 -10.01 1.52
C LEU A 75 -8.72 -9.14 0.60
N PHE A 76 -7.51 -8.76 1.03
CA PHE A 76 -6.79 -7.66 0.39
C PHE A 76 -5.33 -7.97 0.05
N GLY A 77 -4.57 -8.63 0.92
CA GLY A 77 -3.14 -8.88 0.69
C GLY A 77 -2.26 -7.62 0.45
N ILE A 78 -2.81 -6.41 0.57
CA ILE A 78 -2.11 -5.15 0.37
C ILE A 78 -1.51 -4.69 1.70
N GLY A 79 -0.17 -4.60 1.76
CA GLY A 79 0.61 -4.38 2.99
C GLY A 79 0.17 -3.19 3.85
N ARG A 80 -0.31 -2.10 3.22
CA ARG A 80 -0.74 -0.88 3.92
C ARG A 80 -1.89 -1.10 4.92
N TYR A 81 -2.71 -2.14 4.72
CA TYR A 81 -3.85 -2.44 5.61
C TYR A 81 -3.50 -3.36 6.77
N ALA A 82 -2.29 -3.94 6.77
CA ALA A 82 -1.76 -4.70 7.90
C ALA A 82 -0.94 -3.82 8.87
N LEU A 83 -1.04 -2.48 8.77
CA LEU A 83 -0.20 -1.52 9.51
C LEU A 83 -0.27 -1.74 11.04
N GLY A 84 -1.43 -2.08 11.57
CA GLY A 84 -1.57 -2.40 12.99
C GLY A 84 -0.74 -3.62 13.39
N VAL A 85 -0.69 -4.66 12.55
CA VAL A 85 0.13 -5.85 12.79
C VAL A 85 1.61 -5.55 12.57
N TRP A 86 1.96 -4.71 11.60
CA TRP A 86 3.32 -4.19 11.44
C TRP A 86 3.82 -3.49 12.70
N MET A 87 3.02 -2.60 13.29
CA MET A 87 3.41 -1.88 14.51
C MET A 87 3.59 -2.83 15.70
N LEU A 88 2.85 -3.94 15.74
CA LEU A 88 2.89 -4.92 16.82
C LEU A 88 3.92 -6.04 16.60
N GLY A 89 4.43 -6.22 15.38
CA GLY A 89 5.37 -7.29 15.02
C GLY A 89 6.63 -7.34 15.90
N PRO A 90 7.33 -6.21 16.11
CA PRO A 90 8.42 -6.11 17.08
C PRO A 90 8.05 -6.57 18.50
N LEU A 91 6.87 -6.16 19.00
CA LEU A 91 6.39 -6.51 20.34
C LEU A 91 6.13 -8.02 20.45
N LEU A 92 5.55 -8.62 19.39
CA LEU A 92 5.28 -10.05 19.33
C LEU A 92 6.56 -10.87 19.35
N LEU A 93 7.55 -10.51 18.54
CA LEU A 93 8.82 -11.23 18.50
C LEU A 93 9.59 -11.10 19.81
N VAL A 94 9.83 -9.86 20.25
CA VAL A 94 10.61 -9.59 21.46
C VAL A 94 9.94 -10.25 22.66
N GLY A 95 8.61 -10.17 22.75
CA GLY A 95 7.87 -10.85 23.81
C GLY A 95 7.90 -12.35 23.74
N GLY A 96 7.76 -12.94 22.55
CA GLY A 96 7.91 -14.38 22.35
C GLY A 96 9.30 -14.87 22.72
N LEU A 97 10.37 -14.15 22.36
CA LEU A 97 11.73 -14.57 22.71
C LEU A 97 11.96 -14.58 24.23
N PHE A 98 11.36 -13.66 24.97
CA PHE A 98 11.50 -13.63 26.42
C PHE A 98 10.67 -14.68 27.16
N THR A 99 9.58 -15.19 26.59
CA THR A 99 8.89 -16.36 27.17
C THR A 99 9.73 -17.64 27.06
N LEU A 100 10.68 -17.70 26.12
CA LEU A 100 11.63 -18.81 25.99
C LEU A 100 12.78 -18.76 27.01
N ARG A 101 12.91 -17.68 27.79
CA ARG A 101 13.95 -17.51 28.83
C ARG A 101 13.32 -17.31 30.23
N PRO A 102 12.69 -18.36 30.80
CA PRO A 102 11.99 -18.28 32.08
C PRO A 102 12.93 -17.96 33.25
N ASP A 103 14.21 -18.32 33.14
CA ASP A 103 15.24 -18.22 34.18
C ASP A 103 15.69 -16.78 34.47
N TRP A 104 15.28 -15.82 33.64
CA TRP A 104 15.64 -14.42 33.83
C TRP A 104 14.80 -13.78 34.93
N THR A 105 15.46 -12.96 35.77
CA THR A 105 14.76 -12.18 36.78
C THR A 105 13.78 -11.20 36.14
N ARG A 106 12.75 -10.76 36.88
CA ARG A 106 11.79 -9.76 36.35
C ARG A 106 12.49 -8.48 35.88
N ALA A 107 13.51 -8.02 36.60
CA ALA A 107 14.28 -6.83 36.24
C ALA A 107 15.11 -7.05 34.97
N SER A 108 15.80 -8.20 34.86
CA SER A 108 16.57 -8.56 33.65
C SER A 108 15.67 -8.69 32.43
N ARG A 109 14.48 -9.28 32.58
CA ARG A 109 13.47 -9.35 31.51
C ARG A 109 12.98 -7.97 31.11
N ALA A 110 12.67 -7.10 32.06
CA ALA A 110 12.21 -5.75 31.76
C ALA A 110 13.28 -4.91 31.03
N MET A 111 14.53 -4.98 31.49
CA MET A 111 15.67 -4.30 30.86
C MET A 111 15.95 -4.84 29.46
N ALA A 112 15.87 -6.15 29.26
CA ALA A 112 16.05 -6.75 27.95
C ALA A 112 14.87 -6.47 27.01
N TRP A 113 13.64 -6.37 27.54
CA TRP A 113 12.49 -5.86 26.81
C TRP A 113 12.74 -4.46 26.28
N LEU A 114 13.11 -3.52 27.14
CA LEU A 114 13.38 -2.15 26.74
C LEU A 114 14.59 -2.05 25.79
N GLY A 115 15.67 -2.77 26.11
CA GLY A 115 16.90 -2.79 25.31
C GLY A 115 16.78 -3.50 23.96
N GLY A 116 15.86 -4.48 23.84
CA GLY A 116 15.54 -5.16 22.59
C GLY A 116 14.51 -4.41 21.75
N LEU A 117 13.51 -3.77 22.39
CA LEU A 117 12.50 -3.00 21.68
C LEU A 117 13.09 -1.78 20.99
N ALA A 118 13.95 -1.03 21.69
CA ALA A 118 14.51 0.22 21.19
C ALA A 118 15.21 0.09 19.83
N PRO A 119 16.18 -0.82 19.61
CA PRO A 119 16.83 -0.98 18.31
C PRO A 119 15.87 -1.51 17.24
N VAL A 120 14.93 -2.41 17.59
CA VAL A 120 13.95 -2.91 16.62
C VAL A 120 13.01 -1.79 16.18
N CYS A 121 12.50 -0.98 17.11
CA CYS A 121 11.70 0.21 16.79
C CYS A 121 12.49 1.24 15.98
N LEU A 122 13.77 1.45 16.26
CA LEU A 122 14.64 2.34 15.47
C LEU A 122 14.80 1.85 14.03
N ILE A 123 15.12 0.57 13.82
CA ILE A 123 15.23 -0.05 12.49
C ILE A 123 13.89 0.08 11.73
N CYS A 124 12.79 -0.20 12.43
CA CYS A 124 11.44 -0.14 11.86
C CYS A 124 10.99 1.30 11.55
N GLY A 125 11.49 2.30 12.28
CA GLY A 125 11.16 3.71 12.05
C GLY A 125 11.92 4.32 10.88
N LEU A 126 13.12 3.82 10.57
CA LEU A 126 13.94 4.31 9.46
C LEU A 126 13.39 3.90 8.07
N SER A 127 12.55 2.87 7.98
CA SER A 127 12.06 2.37 6.68
C SER A 127 10.79 3.07 6.16
N VAL A 128 10.13 3.92 6.97
CA VAL A 128 8.88 4.56 6.59
C VAL A 128 9.12 6.04 6.25
N HIS A 129 8.99 6.38 4.98
CA HIS A 129 8.93 7.77 4.54
C HIS A 129 7.61 8.37 5.01
N VAL A 130 7.63 9.10 6.13
CA VAL A 130 6.46 9.83 6.62
C VAL A 130 6.28 11.07 5.73
N ARG A 131 5.53 10.89 4.64
CA ARG A 131 5.03 12.01 3.82
C ARG A 131 3.77 12.54 4.48
N ARG A 132 3.93 13.50 5.40
CA ARG A 132 2.81 14.24 5.97
C ARG A 132 2.91 15.68 5.52
N VAL A 133 1.93 16.14 4.77
CA VAL A 133 1.76 17.58 4.55
C VAL A 133 1.04 18.13 5.80
N PRO A 134 1.58 19.16 6.46
CA PRO A 134 0.87 19.81 7.55
C PRO A 134 -0.46 20.33 7.04
N LEU A 135 -1.54 20.08 7.79
CA LEU A 135 -2.84 20.70 7.56
C LEU A 135 -2.66 22.22 7.54
N ALA A 136 -2.94 22.85 6.40
CA ALA A 136 -2.87 24.31 6.26
C ALA A 136 -3.82 25.00 7.26
N HIS A 137 -4.98 24.38 7.51
CA HIS A 137 -5.95 24.83 8.50
C HIS A 137 -6.41 23.66 9.38
N PRO A 138 -6.44 23.81 10.71
CA PRO A 138 -6.87 22.75 11.64
C PRO A 138 -8.30 22.25 11.41
N LEU A 139 -9.15 23.06 10.79
CA LEU A 139 -10.55 22.77 10.46
C LEU A 139 -10.79 22.72 8.94
N GLY A 140 -9.74 22.85 8.13
CA GLY A 140 -9.84 22.78 6.67
C GLY A 140 -9.98 21.33 6.19
N ALA A 141 -10.29 21.16 4.91
CA ALA A 141 -10.29 19.85 4.31
C ALA A 141 -8.89 19.23 4.39
N TYR A 142 -8.82 17.97 4.79
CA TYR A 142 -7.55 17.22 4.84
C TYR A 142 -6.92 17.08 3.45
N VAL A 143 -7.77 17.00 2.42
CA VAL A 143 -7.39 16.97 1.00
C VAL A 143 -8.14 18.10 0.29
N SER A 144 -7.41 18.91 -0.46
CA SER A 144 -7.95 19.97 -1.32
C SER A 144 -7.24 19.93 -2.67
N ALA A 145 -8.01 20.05 -3.75
CA ALA A 145 -7.49 20.14 -5.10
C ALA A 145 -8.40 21.05 -5.93
N ASP A 146 -7.78 21.79 -6.85
CA ASP A 146 -8.46 22.63 -7.82
C ASP A 146 -8.42 21.92 -9.17
N LEU A 147 -9.58 21.59 -9.72
CA LEU A 147 -9.67 21.01 -11.05
C LEU A 147 -9.40 22.10 -12.10
N PRO A 148 -8.59 21.82 -13.14
CA PRO A 148 -8.33 22.79 -14.19
C PRO A 148 -9.62 23.12 -14.95
N GLU A 149 -9.95 24.40 -15.07
CA GLU A 149 -11.18 24.88 -15.72
C GLU A 149 -11.20 24.57 -17.23
N GLU A 150 -10.03 24.35 -17.83
CA GLU A 150 -9.87 24.05 -19.25
C GLU A 150 -10.27 22.61 -19.62
N ILE A 151 -10.47 21.73 -18.62
CA ILE A 151 -10.83 20.32 -18.85
C ILE A 151 -12.26 20.08 -18.36
N ASP A 152 -13.09 19.53 -19.26
CA ASP A 152 -14.48 19.20 -18.94
C ASP A 152 -14.59 17.86 -18.21
N PHE A 153 -14.82 17.91 -16.90
CA PHE A 153 -15.03 16.74 -16.06
C PHE A 153 -16.50 16.29 -15.97
N GLU A 154 -17.46 17.03 -16.55
CA GLU A 154 -18.88 16.67 -16.48
C GLU A 154 -19.17 15.40 -17.30
N ASN A 155 -19.79 14.40 -16.67
CA ASN A 155 -20.06 13.08 -17.26
C ASN A 155 -18.79 12.36 -17.77
N ALA A 156 -17.60 12.81 -17.37
CA ALA A 156 -16.34 12.22 -17.80
C ALA A 156 -16.10 10.85 -17.17
N LEU A 157 -15.33 10.00 -17.85
CA LEU A 157 -14.64 8.88 -17.22
C LEU A 157 -13.23 9.32 -16.83
N VAL A 158 -12.99 9.49 -15.54
CA VAL A 158 -11.70 9.85 -14.98
C VAL A 158 -10.91 8.60 -14.62
N LEU A 159 -9.78 8.42 -15.31
CA LEU A 159 -8.85 7.33 -15.15
C LEU A 159 -7.72 7.76 -14.22
N PHE A 160 -7.72 7.25 -12.99
CA PHE A 160 -6.62 7.45 -12.06
C PHE A 160 -5.47 6.53 -12.45
N THR A 161 -4.39 7.13 -12.95
CA THR A 161 -3.20 6.41 -13.41
C THR A 161 -2.00 6.63 -12.50
N GLY A 162 -1.03 5.71 -12.58
CA GLY A 162 0.25 5.84 -11.91
C GLY A 162 0.37 5.08 -10.57
N PRO A 163 1.60 4.94 -10.06
CA PRO A 163 1.90 4.21 -8.84
C PRO A 163 1.63 5.06 -7.59
N TYR A 164 1.49 6.38 -7.76
CA TYR A 164 1.12 7.30 -6.69
C TYR A 164 -0.40 7.38 -6.58
N PRO A 165 -0.96 7.36 -5.36
CA PRO A 165 -2.40 7.42 -5.18
C PRO A 165 -2.94 8.75 -5.70
N SER A 166 -3.80 8.71 -6.72
CA SER A 166 -4.49 9.89 -7.30
C SER A 166 -5.99 9.89 -7.01
N THR A 167 -6.54 8.78 -6.51
CA THR A 167 -7.97 8.64 -6.19
C THR A 167 -8.46 9.58 -5.07
N PHE A 168 -7.55 10.24 -4.35
CA PHE A 168 -7.92 11.28 -3.37
C PHE A 168 -8.58 12.49 -4.02
N LEU A 169 -8.44 12.66 -5.33
CA LEU A 169 -9.07 13.71 -6.15
C LEU A 169 -10.54 13.39 -6.49
N ALA A 170 -11.00 12.15 -6.25
CA ALA A 170 -12.36 11.74 -6.61
C ALA A 170 -13.48 12.58 -5.96
N PRO A 171 -13.38 13.00 -4.68
CA PRO A 171 -14.38 13.88 -4.06
C PRO A 171 -14.51 15.27 -4.68
N GLN A 172 -13.53 15.72 -5.47
CA GLN A 172 -13.47 17.04 -6.08
C GLN A 172 -14.07 17.02 -7.49
N LEU A 173 -14.23 15.83 -8.07
CA LEU A 173 -14.90 15.64 -9.35
C LEU A 173 -16.40 15.97 -9.25
N PRO A 174 -17.02 16.43 -10.34
CA PRO A 174 -18.47 16.57 -10.42
C PRO A 174 -19.17 15.24 -10.08
N PRO A 175 -20.37 15.28 -9.45
CA PRO A 175 -21.14 14.07 -9.14
C PRO A 175 -21.50 13.21 -10.38
N SER A 176 -21.48 13.81 -11.57
CA SER A 176 -21.72 13.15 -12.86
C SER A 176 -20.52 12.33 -13.35
N ALA A 177 -19.31 12.63 -12.87
CA ALA A 177 -18.08 11.96 -13.28
C ALA A 177 -18.03 10.52 -12.74
N LYS A 178 -17.56 9.61 -13.59
CA LYS A 178 -17.27 8.22 -13.21
C LYS A 178 -15.76 8.05 -13.07
N THR A 179 -15.34 7.14 -12.20
CA THR A 179 -13.92 6.91 -11.94
C THR A 179 -13.53 5.45 -12.20
N ALA A 180 -12.30 5.26 -12.67
CA ALA A 180 -11.65 3.97 -12.75
C ALA A 180 -10.18 4.10 -12.36
N PHE A 181 -9.60 3.00 -11.87
CA PHE A 181 -8.17 2.92 -11.57
C PHE A 181 -7.46 2.10 -12.65
N LEU A 182 -6.32 2.60 -13.10
CA LEU A 182 -5.48 2.01 -14.11
C LEU A 182 -4.02 2.12 -13.71
N PHE A 183 -3.23 1.10 -13.96
CA PHE A 183 -1.79 1.22 -13.77
C PHE A 183 -1.03 0.52 -14.90
N PRO A 184 -0.94 1.16 -16.08
CA PRO A 184 -0.41 0.52 -17.27
C PRO A 184 1.13 0.57 -17.28
N ALA A 185 1.75 -0.12 -16.31
CA ALA A 185 3.19 -0.29 -16.25
C ALA A 185 3.54 -1.76 -16.48
N ALA A 186 4.46 -2.02 -17.41
CA ALA A 186 4.81 -3.38 -17.85
C ALA A 186 5.21 -4.32 -16.69
N TRP A 187 5.85 -3.80 -15.65
CA TRP A 187 6.25 -4.60 -14.47
C TRP A 187 5.07 -5.04 -13.59
N THR A 188 3.88 -4.48 -13.77
CA THR A 188 2.65 -4.89 -13.07
C THR A 188 1.72 -5.79 -13.87
N ASP A 189 2.01 -6.05 -15.14
CA ASP A 189 1.06 -6.70 -16.06
C ASP A 189 0.49 -8.01 -15.53
N GLU A 190 1.33 -8.87 -14.94
CA GLU A 190 0.88 -10.13 -14.36
C GLU A 190 0.00 -9.90 -13.13
N ALA A 191 0.36 -8.95 -12.27
CA ALA A 191 -0.37 -8.65 -11.03
C ALA A 191 -1.75 -8.04 -11.28
N ILE A 192 -1.91 -7.29 -12.37
CA ILE A 192 -3.17 -6.60 -12.70
C ILE A 192 -3.86 -7.16 -13.95
N ALA A 193 -3.46 -8.34 -14.43
CA ALA A 193 -4.00 -8.98 -15.63
C ALA A 193 -5.54 -9.00 -15.66
N GLY A 194 -6.17 -9.29 -14.50
CA GLY A 194 -7.63 -9.32 -14.35
C GLY A 194 -8.32 -7.95 -14.33
N LEU A 195 -7.59 -6.85 -14.14
CA LEU A 195 -8.12 -5.49 -14.16
C LEU A 195 -8.20 -4.91 -15.57
N TYR A 196 -7.31 -5.32 -16.49
CA TYR A 196 -7.33 -4.88 -17.89
C TYR A 196 -8.71 -4.99 -18.56
N PRO A 197 -9.40 -6.16 -18.57
CA PRO A 197 -10.71 -6.28 -19.23
C PRO A 197 -11.80 -5.43 -18.57
N LEU A 198 -11.80 -5.32 -17.23
CA LEU A 198 -12.79 -4.52 -16.49
C LEU A 198 -12.63 -3.02 -16.77
N ALA A 199 -11.39 -2.56 -16.90
CA ALA A 199 -11.14 -1.18 -17.24
C ALA A 199 -11.44 -0.87 -18.70
N ARG A 200 -11.11 -1.80 -19.62
CA ARG A 200 -11.49 -1.68 -21.04
C ARG A 200 -13.00 -1.58 -21.20
N GLU A 201 -13.77 -2.44 -20.54
CA GLU A 201 -15.24 -2.38 -20.56
C GLU A 201 -15.75 -1.01 -20.09
N ARG A 202 -15.20 -0.46 -19.01
CA ARG A 202 -15.58 0.88 -18.54
C ARG A 202 -15.22 1.98 -19.53
N ILE A 203 -14.06 1.90 -20.17
CA ILE A 203 -13.63 2.82 -21.20
C ILE A 203 -14.59 2.74 -22.38
N ASP A 204 -14.90 1.54 -22.88
CA ASP A 204 -15.79 1.32 -24.01
C ASP A 204 -17.19 1.87 -23.75
N LEU A 205 -17.71 1.69 -22.53
CA LEU A 205 -19.01 2.20 -22.07
C LEU A 205 -19.03 3.70 -21.75
N ALA A 206 -17.88 4.40 -21.78
CA ALA A 206 -17.85 5.84 -21.54
C ALA A 206 -18.42 6.60 -22.74
N GLU A 207 -19.54 7.29 -22.51
CA GLU A 207 -20.19 8.17 -23.50
C GLU A 207 -19.63 9.60 -23.49
N GLY A 208 -19.07 10.02 -22.34
CA GLY A 208 -18.44 11.32 -22.16
C GLY A 208 -16.92 11.33 -22.42
N PRO A 209 -16.25 12.45 -22.14
CA PRO A 209 -14.80 12.56 -22.29
C PRO A 209 -14.08 11.57 -21.37
N VAL A 210 -12.93 11.05 -21.82
CA VAL A 210 -12.04 10.23 -21.00
C VAL A 210 -10.87 11.10 -20.57
N ILE A 211 -10.57 11.14 -19.27
CA ILE A 211 -9.51 11.98 -18.71
C ILE A 211 -8.57 11.09 -17.93
N ALA A 212 -7.30 11.06 -18.31
CA ALA A 212 -6.25 10.40 -17.54
C ALA A 212 -5.67 11.37 -16.52
N VAL A 213 -5.73 11.01 -15.24
CA VAL A 213 -4.99 11.69 -14.18
C VAL A 213 -3.67 10.98 -14.00
N ILE A 214 -2.58 11.69 -14.28
CA ILE A 214 -1.21 11.16 -14.30
C ILE A 214 -0.38 11.91 -13.26
N ASN A 215 0.52 11.21 -12.56
CA ASN A 215 1.48 11.87 -11.68
C ASN A 215 2.83 12.02 -12.42
N THR A 216 3.45 13.20 -12.39
CA THR A 216 4.63 13.45 -13.27
C THR A 216 5.94 12.83 -12.75
N ARG A 217 5.99 12.44 -11.47
CA ARG A 217 7.15 11.69 -10.91
C ARG A 217 7.36 10.35 -11.59
N SER A 218 6.24 9.72 -11.95
CA SER A 218 6.29 8.53 -12.76
C SER A 218 6.67 9.00 -14.14
N ASP A 219 7.59 8.32 -14.80
CA ASP A 219 7.91 8.58 -16.21
C ASP A 219 6.58 8.65 -16.98
N SER A 220 6.09 9.88 -17.22
CA SER A 220 4.74 10.13 -17.72
C SER A 220 4.58 9.51 -19.09
N GLY A 221 5.68 9.44 -19.85
CA GLY A 221 5.78 8.71 -21.10
C GLY A 221 5.50 7.21 -20.95
N LEU A 222 5.92 6.55 -19.86
CA LEU A 222 5.55 5.15 -19.61
C LEU A 222 4.05 4.98 -19.39
N LEU A 223 3.43 5.87 -18.61
CA LEU A 223 1.99 5.79 -18.33
C LEU A 223 1.16 6.12 -19.57
N ILE A 224 1.56 7.14 -20.34
CA ILE A 224 0.93 7.52 -21.60
C ILE A 224 1.09 6.42 -22.65
N GLY A 225 2.30 5.88 -22.82
CA GLY A 225 2.56 4.75 -23.71
C GLY A 225 1.72 3.52 -23.32
N GLY A 226 1.62 3.23 -22.03
CA GLY A 226 0.77 2.15 -21.53
C GLY A 226 -0.74 2.38 -21.76
N LEU A 227 -1.23 3.63 -21.68
CA LEU A 227 -2.62 3.97 -22.05
C LEU A 227 -2.90 3.68 -23.52
N HIS A 228 -1.95 4.00 -24.40
CA HIS A 228 -2.02 3.68 -25.82
C HIS A 228 -1.98 2.16 -26.04
N ASP A 229 -0.95 1.48 -25.54
CA ASP A 229 -0.67 0.08 -25.85
C ASP A 229 -1.73 -0.87 -25.26
N HIS A 230 -2.19 -0.61 -24.04
CA HIS A 230 -3.17 -1.48 -23.38
C HIS A 230 -4.61 -1.05 -23.65
N TYR A 231 -4.91 0.21 -23.94
CA TYR A 231 -6.30 0.69 -24.01
C TYR A 231 -6.65 1.44 -25.29
N GLY A 232 -5.71 1.68 -26.20
CA GLY A 232 -5.95 2.44 -27.44
C GLY A 232 -6.30 3.91 -27.17
N LEU A 233 -5.85 4.45 -26.04
CA LEU A 233 -6.09 5.83 -25.63
C LEU A 233 -4.88 6.68 -25.99
N ALA A 234 -5.08 7.66 -26.86
CA ALA A 234 -4.07 8.64 -27.21
C ALA A 234 -4.17 9.85 -26.28
N VAL A 235 -3.02 10.32 -25.79
CA VAL A 235 -2.90 11.47 -24.89
C VAL A 235 -1.90 12.44 -25.51
N ASP A 236 -2.32 13.69 -25.73
CA ASP A 236 -1.43 14.77 -26.11
C ASP A 236 -0.96 15.49 -24.83
N GLU A 237 0.35 15.46 -24.57
CA GLU A 237 0.94 16.11 -23.39
C GLU A 237 0.71 17.64 -23.38
N THR A 238 0.51 18.27 -24.54
CA THR A 238 0.26 19.71 -24.64
C THR A 238 -1.15 20.10 -24.17
N ASP A 239 -2.08 19.14 -24.16
CA ASP A 239 -3.44 19.30 -23.64
C ASP A 239 -3.56 18.97 -22.15
N CYS A 240 -2.49 18.43 -21.55
CA CYS A 240 -2.46 18.19 -20.11
C CYS A 240 -2.47 19.49 -19.32
N ARG A 241 -3.19 19.51 -18.19
CA ARG A 241 -3.25 20.63 -17.25
C ARG A 241 -2.90 20.18 -15.84
N PRO A 242 -2.16 20.97 -15.06
CA PRO A 242 -1.89 20.65 -13.66
C PRO A 242 -3.19 20.63 -12.85
N ILE A 243 -3.20 19.81 -11.80
CA ILE A 243 -4.25 19.77 -10.79
C ILE A 243 -3.64 20.24 -9.46
N PRO A 244 -3.62 21.57 -9.20
CA PRO A 244 -3.07 22.10 -7.96
C PRO A 244 -3.70 21.44 -6.74
N ASN A 245 -2.90 20.86 -5.85
CA ASN A 245 -3.44 20.21 -4.66
C ASN A 245 -2.50 20.25 -3.45
N ASN A 246 -3.08 20.05 -2.26
CA ASN A 246 -2.34 20.08 -1.00
C ASN A 246 -1.56 18.79 -0.68
N MET A 247 -1.51 17.83 -1.61
CA MET A 247 -0.73 16.59 -1.49
C MET A 247 0.54 16.61 -2.36
N GLU A 248 0.78 17.71 -3.07
CA GLU A 248 1.98 17.95 -3.86
C GLU A 248 3.24 17.95 -3.00
N SER A 249 4.33 17.50 -3.60
CA SER A 249 5.67 17.54 -3.03
C SER A 249 6.67 17.97 -4.10
N LEU A 250 7.90 18.31 -3.69
CA LEU A 250 8.96 18.72 -4.62
C LEU A 250 9.18 17.75 -5.79
N ASP A 251 8.81 16.47 -5.61
CA ASP A 251 9.00 15.43 -6.62
C ASP A 251 7.70 14.93 -7.23
N VAL A 252 6.51 15.34 -6.77
CA VAL A 252 5.23 14.77 -7.19
C VAL A 252 4.16 15.84 -7.29
N ASP A 253 3.64 16.00 -8.50
CA ASP A 253 2.44 16.72 -8.88
C ASP A 253 1.55 15.82 -9.76
N TRP A 254 0.31 16.28 -9.98
CA TRP A 254 -0.69 15.58 -10.75
C TRP A 254 -1.16 16.46 -11.90
N ILE A 255 -1.35 15.84 -13.06
CA ILE A 255 -1.88 16.45 -14.27
C ILE A 255 -3.12 15.70 -14.72
N ALA A 256 -4.12 16.42 -15.23
CA ALA A 256 -5.24 15.87 -15.96
C ALA A 256 -4.95 15.99 -17.45
N CYS A 257 -5.10 14.89 -18.19
CA CYS A 257 -4.85 14.83 -19.61
C CYS A 257 -6.07 14.24 -20.32
N PRO A 258 -6.69 14.97 -21.26
CA PRO A 258 -7.71 14.41 -22.14
C PRO A 258 -7.14 13.20 -22.90
N ALA A 259 -7.91 12.11 -22.94
CA ALA A 259 -7.54 10.87 -23.60
C ALA A 259 -8.56 10.55 -24.71
N ALA A 260 -8.11 10.50 -25.95
CA ALA A 260 -8.94 10.21 -27.10
C ALA A 260 -8.96 8.71 -27.41
N LYS A 261 -10.16 8.15 -27.63
CA LYS A 261 -10.31 6.78 -28.13
C LYS A 261 -9.89 6.74 -29.61
N GLY A 262 -8.85 5.97 -29.94
CA GLY A 262 -8.52 5.65 -31.33
C GLY A 262 -7.57 6.62 -32.06
N GLY A 263 -6.54 7.13 -31.39
CA GLY A 263 -5.39 7.69 -32.10
C GLY A 263 -4.52 6.57 -32.67
N ALA A 264 -4.41 6.51 -34.00
CA ALA A 264 -3.46 5.66 -34.72
C ALA A 264 -2.12 6.37 -34.90
#